data_AF-A0A7J7FX46-F1
#
_entry.id   AF-A0A7J7FX46-F1
#
_cell.length_a   1.000
_cell.length_b   1.000
_cell.length_c   1.000
_cell.angle_alpha   90.00
_cell.angle_beta   90.00
_cell.angle_gamma   90.00
#
_symmetry.space_group_name_H-M   'P 1'
#
loop_
_entity.id
_entity.type
_entity.pdbx_description
1 polymer ?
#
loop_
_entity_poly.entity_id
_entity_poly.type
_entity_poly.pdbx_seq_one_letter_code
_entity_poly.pdbx_strand_id
1 'polypeptide(L)'
;MSTPTPSIGALSSLKALSVAQNNLNGSLPIQGLCKLKKLEELDLNHNLFEGILPPCLSNLRSLKFFDISLNQFTGNISPSLSGSLNSLEIKTFFLLNPKLGSVELVHLPGNKFTRLIPRALFNSSNLLTFDIRENRFSGSIPDSIGVVSNLRILLLRRNQLSEALGRLLARAVQEGLLKGFEVRVVPGVVEVSHLFYTDDALIFCDAEEEHIGHLRCVLLCFEVVSGLRVNLAKSKLIPKGEVAFDFGRYLGVVQRRLARWQRQYLSKGSRLVLIKSVLASVPTYFMPVHVIPVSAARRIEQLQRHFLWGGGGEGAHYHLLSWDQICLPKESGGLGFWRLVLFNLALLGKWLWRFVAEREWLWRRVVVAKFGMGKGEWCSRTVGLSHGCGVWKGIWLGREAFWRRVQLKIVVGDRVRFWRDRWCGDLSLEFRFPLIFAIAANCEVLVAAVKIEEGQSTVWNVQLCRTV
;
A
#
# COMPACT_ATOMS: atom_id res chain seq x y z
N MET A 1 -50.60 12.87 -35.29
CA MET A 1 -50.68 12.92 -33.82
C MET A 1 -50.14 11.59 -33.29
N SER A 2 -48.90 11.56 -32.79
CA SER A 2 -48.32 10.37 -32.18
C SER A 2 -48.89 10.20 -30.77
N THR A 3 -49.71 9.18 -30.56
CA THR A 3 -50.20 8.75 -29.25
C THR A 3 -49.01 8.57 -28.29
N PRO A 4 -49.02 9.15 -27.08
CA PRO A 4 -47.96 8.90 -26.11
C PRO A 4 -48.03 7.43 -25.69
N THR A 5 -46.98 6.66 -25.96
CA THR A 5 -46.83 5.30 -25.43
C THR A 5 -47.03 5.34 -23.92
N PRO A 6 -47.90 4.49 -23.34
CA PRO A 6 -48.14 4.46 -21.90
C PRO A 6 -46.82 4.18 -21.17
N SER A 7 -46.28 5.20 -20.49
CA SER A 7 -45.07 5.02 -19.68
C SER A 7 -45.42 4.19 -18.44
N ILE A 8 -44.56 3.25 -18.06
CA ILE A 8 -44.74 2.40 -16.87
C ILE A 8 -45.01 3.20 -15.58
N GLY A 9 -44.57 4.47 -15.55
CA GLY A 9 -44.83 5.39 -14.44
C GLY A 9 -46.29 5.82 -14.26
N ALA A 10 -47.19 5.46 -15.17
CA ALA A 10 -48.64 5.62 -14.99
C ALA A 10 -49.21 4.58 -13.99
N LEU A 11 -48.49 3.48 -13.74
CA LEU A 11 -48.90 2.40 -12.84
C LEU A 11 -48.50 2.69 -11.38
N SER A 12 -48.87 3.85 -10.83
CA SER A 12 -48.43 4.29 -9.49
C SER A 12 -48.88 3.38 -8.33
N SER A 13 -49.83 2.47 -8.57
CA SER A 13 -50.31 1.47 -7.62
C SER A 13 -49.61 0.11 -7.73
N LEU A 14 -48.68 -0.05 -8.68
CA LEU A 14 -47.98 -1.30 -8.92
C LEU A 14 -47.14 -1.71 -7.70
N LYS A 15 -47.33 -2.94 -7.24
CA LYS A 15 -46.60 -3.55 -6.13
C LYS A 15 -45.56 -4.58 -6.57
N ALA A 16 -45.81 -5.32 -7.63
CA ALA A 16 -44.86 -6.30 -8.15
C ALA A 16 -44.70 -6.09 -9.65
N LEU A 17 -43.45 -6.03 -10.10
CA LEU A 17 -43.06 -5.97 -11.50
C LEU A 17 -42.05 -7.07 -11.76
N SER A 18 -42.47 -8.13 -12.43
CA SER A 18 -41.57 -9.17 -12.93
C SER A 18 -41.66 -9.23 -14.45
N VAL A 19 -40.50 -9.11 -15.10
CA VAL A 19 -40.29 -9.40 -16.53
C VAL A 19 -39.10 -10.33 -16.71
N ALA A 20 -38.84 -11.16 -15.69
CA ALA A 20 -37.80 -12.18 -15.65
C ALA A 20 -37.81 -13.10 -16.88
N GLN A 21 -36.61 -13.56 -17.28
CA GLN A 21 -36.42 -14.57 -18.34
C GLN A 21 -37.04 -14.17 -19.68
N ASN A 22 -36.80 -12.93 -20.10
CA ASN A 22 -37.22 -12.43 -21.41
C ASN A 22 -35.99 -11.96 -22.21
N ASN A 23 -36.22 -11.57 -23.47
CA ASN A 23 -35.19 -10.98 -24.32
C ASN A 23 -35.28 -9.44 -24.37
N LEU A 24 -35.73 -8.81 -23.28
CA LEU A 24 -35.90 -7.35 -23.24
C LEU A 24 -34.54 -6.66 -23.22
N ASN A 25 -34.38 -5.62 -24.04
CA ASN A 25 -33.13 -4.89 -24.19
C ASN A 25 -33.31 -3.37 -23.95
N GLY A 26 -32.21 -2.62 -24.03
CA GLY A 26 -32.18 -1.19 -23.80
C GLY A 26 -32.01 -0.81 -22.33
N SER A 27 -32.07 0.50 -22.03
CA SER A 27 -31.90 1.01 -20.67
C SER A 27 -33.22 1.10 -19.91
N LEU A 28 -33.14 0.98 -18.58
CA LEU A 28 -34.33 1.10 -17.73
C LEU A 28 -34.95 2.50 -17.86
N PRO A 29 -36.29 2.60 -18.02
CA PRO A 29 -36.96 3.87 -18.21
C PRO A 29 -36.97 4.68 -16.91
N ILE A 30 -35.93 5.48 -16.69
CA ILE A 30 -35.66 6.23 -15.45
C ILE A 30 -36.93 6.97 -14.98
N GLN A 31 -37.49 7.85 -15.81
CA GLN A 31 -38.64 8.68 -15.43
C GLN A 31 -39.90 7.89 -15.05
N GLY A 32 -40.08 6.70 -15.62
CA GLY A 32 -41.22 5.83 -15.33
C GLY A 32 -41.03 5.05 -14.04
N LEU A 33 -39.87 4.39 -13.90
CA LEU A 33 -39.55 3.54 -12.76
C LEU A 33 -39.53 4.35 -11.44
N CYS A 34 -39.03 5.59 -11.48
CA CYS A 34 -38.95 6.46 -10.31
C CYS A 34 -40.32 6.81 -9.68
N LYS A 35 -41.42 6.70 -10.44
CA LYS A 35 -42.78 7.02 -10.00
C LYS A 35 -43.45 5.88 -9.22
N LEU A 36 -42.90 4.66 -9.28
CA LEU A 36 -43.48 3.46 -8.68
C LEU A 36 -43.18 3.36 -7.17
N LYS A 37 -43.58 4.37 -6.38
CA LYS A 37 -43.25 4.45 -4.94
C LYS A 37 -43.79 3.30 -4.08
N LYS A 38 -44.81 2.59 -4.56
CA LYS A 38 -45.44 1.44 -3.88
C LYS A 38 -44.86 0.09 -4.31
N LEU A 39 -43.83 0.08 -5.15
CA LEU A 39 -43.24 -1.16 -5.66
C LEU A 39 -42.55 -1.92 -4.52
N GLU A 40 -42.97 -3.16 -4.32
CA GLU A 40 -42.48 -4.15 -3.36
C GLU A 40 -41.62 -5.22 -4.06
N GLU A 41 -41.88 -5.60 -5.30
CA GLU A 41 -41.05 -6.60 -6.00
C GLU A 41 -40.62 -6.07 -7.38
N LEU A 42 -39.33 -6.13 -7.67
CA LEU A 42 -38.75 -5.82 -8.97
C LEU A 42 -37.84 -6.96 -9.42
N ASP A 43 -38.32 -7.75 -10.37
CA ASP A 43 -37.61 -8.89 -10.94
C ASP A 43 -37.39 -8.68 -12.45
N LEU A 44 -36.15 -8.44 -12.81
CA LEU A 44 -35.69 -8.18 -14.17
C LEU A 44 -34.68 -9.23 -14.64
N ASN A 45 -34.56 -10.36 -13.92
CA ASN A 45 -33.47 -11.30 -14.17
C ASN A 45 -33.51 -11.91 -15.58
N HIS A 46 -32.35 -12.42 -16.05
CA HIS A 46 -32.20 -13.06 -17.36
C HIS A 46 -32.83 -12.24 -18.50
N ASN A 47 -32.26 -11.06 -18.75
CA ASN A 47 -32.67 -10.18 -19.85
C ASN A 47 -31.41 -9.57 -20.51
N LEU A 48 -31.62 -8.67 -21.47
CA LEU A 48 -30.56 -7.94 -22.18
C LEU A 48 -30.52 -6.45 -21.80
N PHE A 49 -31.03 -6.08 -20.61
CA PHE A 49 -31.04 -4.68 -20.18
C PHE A 49 -29.62 -4.15 -19.98
N GLU A 50 -29.39 -2.92 -20.42
CA GLU A 50 -28.07 -2.26 -20.42
C GLU A 50 -28.12 -0.85 -19.80
N GLY A 51 -26.96 -0.21 -19.69
CA GLY A 51 -26.84 1.12 -19.08
C GLY A 51 -26.64 1.08 -17.56
N ILE A 52 -26.92 2.20 -16.88
CA ILE A 52 -26.69 2.38 -15.44
C ILE A 52 -28.01 2.25 -14.69
N LEU A 53 -27.96 1.71 -13.46
CA LEU A 53 -29.13 1.67 -12.59
C LEU A 53 -29.64 3.09 -12.28
N PRO A 54 -30.96 3.34 -12.39
CA PRO A 54 -31.55 4.64 -12.08
C PRO A 54 -31.23 5.06 -10.63
N PRO A 55 -30.62 6.24 -10.38
CA PRO A 55 -30.31 6.69 -9.03
C PRO A 55 -31.53 6.73 -8.10
N CYS A 56 -32.72 6.97 -8.68
CA CYS A 56 -33.98 7.05 -7.96
C CYS A 56 -34.50 5.72 -7.40
N LEU A 57 -33.86 4.58 -7.72
CA LEU A 57 -34.13 3.31 -7.04
C LEU A 57 -33.95 3.46 -5.52
N SER A 58 -33.07 4.37 -5.07
CA SER A 58 -32.93 4.76 -3.66
C SER A 58 -34.23 5.23 -3.00
N ASN A 59 -35.15 5.76 -3.80
CA ASN A 59 -36.36 6.41 -3.31
C ASN A 59 -37.57 5.45 -3.28
N LEU A 60 -37.37 4.16 -3.58
CA LEU A 60 -38.40 3.13 -3.57
C LEU A 60 -38.43 2.40 -2.21
N ARG A 61 -38.74 3.11 -1.13
CA ARG A 61 -38.63 2.62 0.26
C ARG A 61 -39.45 1.36 0.58
N SER A 62 -40.42 1.00 -0.27
CA SER A 62 -41.24 -0.20 -0.12
C SER A 62 -40.65 -1.43 -0.78
N LEU A 63 -39.53 -1.30 -1.51
CA LEU A 63 -38.96 -2.40 -2.30
C LEU A 63 -38.51 -3.53 -1.37
N LYS A 64 -39.04 -4.71 -1.64
CA LYS A 64 -38.84 -5.94 -0.88
C LYS A 64 -38.07 -7.04 -1.61
N PHE A 65 -38.15 -7.07 -2.93
CA PHE A 65 -37.39 -8.00 -3.77
C PHE A 65 -36.74 -7.23 -4.91
N PHE A 66 -35.45 -7.46 -5.13
CA PHE A 66 -34.69 -6.84 -6.21
C PHE A 66 -33.73 -7.84 -6.85
N ASP A 67 -34.12 -8.35 -8.02
CA ASP A 67 -33.30 -9.22 -8.85
C ASP A 67 -33.12 -8.59 -10.23
N ILE A 68 -31.86 -8.31 -10.58
CA ILE A 68 -31.46 -7.82 -11.90
C ILE A 68 -30.35 -8.68 -12.50
N SER A 69 -30.19 -9.89 -11.97
CA SER A 69 -29.14 -10.81 -12.36
C SER A 69 -29.20 -11.13 -13.85
N LEU A 70 -28.03 -11.47 -14.42
CA LEU A 70 -27.91 -11.93 -15.80
C LEU A 70 -28.48 -10.92 -16.80
N ASN A 71 -27.93 -9.72 -16.74
CA ASN A 71 -28.20 -8.58 -17.62
C ASN A 71 -26.87 -7.93 -18.07
N GLN A 72 -26.93 -6.79 -18.75
CA GLN A 72 -25.77 -6.02 -19.22
C GLN A 72 -25.58 -4.70 -18.46
N PHE A 73 -26.05 -4.58 -17.22
CA PHE A 73 -25.92 -3.35 -16.45
C PHE A 73 -24.45 -3.00 -16.16
N THR A 74 -24.15 -1.70 -16.22
CA THR A 74 -22.82 -1.09 -16.05
C THR A 74 -22.85 0.01 -15.00
N GLY A 75 -21.69 0.62 -14.72
CA GLY A 75 -21.57 1.71 -13.75
C GLY A 75 -21.24 1.22 -12.33
N ASN A 76 -21.43 2.10 -11.34
CA ASN A 76 -21.28 1.78 -9.93
C ASN A 76 -22.66 1.50 -9.30
N ILE A 77 -22.67 0.71 -8.22
CA ILE A 77 -23.85 0.70 -7.35
C ILE A 77 -23.83 2.05 -6.61
N SER A 78 -24.85 2.89 -6.78
CA SER A 78 -24.88 4.19 -6.11
C SER A 78 -25.00 3.99 -4.59
N PRO A 79 -24.23 4.72 -3.75
CA PRO A 79 -24.38 4.69 -2.29
C PRO A 79 -25.83 4.95 -1.83
N SER A 80 -26.61 5.67 -2.65
CA SER A 80 -28.01 6.00 -2.38
C SER A 80 -28.94 4.79 -2.40
N LEU A 81 -28.59 3.67 -3.08
CA LEU A 81 -29.46 2.48 -3.13
C LEU A 81 -29.74 1.90 -1.74
N SER A 82 -28.87 2.14 -0.76
CA SER A 82 -28.97 1.60 0.61
C SER A 82 -30.26 1.98 1.34
N GLY A 83 -30.80 3.19 1.11
CA GLY A 83 -32.01 3.66 1.79
C GLY A 83 -33.30 2.92 1.39
N SER A 84 -33.26 2.17 0.29
CA SER A 84 -34.37 1.37 -0.23
C SER A 84 -34.33 -0.10 0.20
N LEU A 85 -33.18 -0.59 0.67
CA LEU A 85 -32.97 -2.03 0.93
C LEU A 85 -33.56 -2.48 2.27
N ASN A 86 -33.88 -1.54 3.18
CA ASN A 86 -34.39 -1.78 4.54
C ASN A 86 -35.72 -2.56 4.65
N SER A 87 -36.39 -2.89 3.54
CA SER A 87 -37.70 -3.53 3.50
C SER A 87 -37.69 -4.88 2.77
N LEU A 88 -36.52 -5.43 2.41
CA LEU A 88 -36.43 -6.65 1.61
C LEU A 88 -36.90 -7.92 2.35
N GLU A 89 -37.70 -8.77 1.68
CA GLU A 89 -38.27 -10.03 2.17
C GLU A 89 -38.24 -11.10 1.06
N ILE A 90 -38.02 -12.37 1.44
CA ILE A 90 -37.57 -13.49 0.60
C ILE A 90 -38.69 -14.12 -0.26
N LYS A 91 -38.37 -14.43 -1.53
CA LYS A 91 -39.04 -15.49 -2.31
C LYS A 91 -38.08 -16.31 -3.18
N THR A 92 -37.13 -17.00 -2.54
CA THR A 92 -36.44 -18.15 -3.19
C THR A 92 -35.91 -19.22 -2.23
N PHE A 93 -35.94 -19.00 -0.90
CA PHE A 93 -35.58 -20.02 0.10
C PHE A 93 -36.77 -20.53 0.95
N PHE A 94 -37.98 -20.01 0.71
CA PHE A 94 -39.17 -20.33 1.51
C PHE A 94 -39.78 -21.72 1.24
N LEU A 95 -39.22 -22.52 0.33
CA LEU A 95 -39.59 -23.94 0.21
C LEU A 95 -38.99 -24.81 1.34
N LEU A 96 -38.15 -24.26 2.23
CA LEU A 96 -37.47 -25.05 3.27
C LEU A 96 -37.68 -24.61 4.74
N ASN A 97 -38.10 -23.38 5.08
CA ASN A 97 -38.35 -23.00 6.49
C ASN A 97 -39.19 -21.71 6.68
N PRO A 98 -40.46 -21.80 7.10
CA PRO A 98 -41.38 -20.65 7.17
C PRO A 98 -41.35 -19.82 8.47
N LYS A 99 -40.26 -19.87 9.27
CA LYS A 99 -40.22 -19.28 10.63
C LYS A 99 -39.33 -18.04 10.81
N LEU A 100 -38.70 -17.48 9.77
CA LEU A 100 -37.89 -16.25 9.90
C LEU A 100 -38.61 -15.05 9.25
N GLY A 101 -38.78 -13.96 10.01
CA GLY A 101 -39.36 -12.69 9.52
C GLY A 101 -38.45 -11.93 8.54
N SER A 102 -38.82 -10.68 8.21
CA SER A 102 -38.25 -9.80 7.16
C SER A 102 -36.73 -9.88 6.95
N VAL A 103 -36.29 -10.35 5.77
CA VAL A 103 -34.88 -10.60 5.44
C VAL A 103 -34.48 -10.01 4.09
N GLU A 104 -33.35 -9.29 4.05
CA GLU A 104 -32.87 -8.64 2.84
C GLU A 104 -31.91 -9.52 2.02
N LEU A 105 -32.18 -9.58 0.70
CA LEU A 105 -31.39 -10.31 -0.30
C LEU A 105 -31.02 -9.36 -1.45
N VAL A 106 -29.74 -9.32 -1.82
CA VAL A 106 -29.26 -8.53 -2.97
C VAL A 106 -28.57 -9.47 -3.95
N HIS A 107 -29.20 -9.68 -5.11
CA HIS A 107 -28.71 -10.52 -6.19
C HIS A 107 -28.37 -9.68 -7.42
N LEU A 108 -27.08 -9.50 -7.67
CA LEU A 108 -26.55 -8.80 -8.84
C LEU A 108 -25.65 -9.67 -9.75
N PRO A 109 -25.67 -11.02 -9.73
CA PRO A 109 -24.68 -11.78 -10.46
C PRO A 109 -24.81 -11.67 -11.98
N GLY A 110 -23.71 -11.84 -12.70
CA GLY A 110 -23.71 -11.90 -14.17
C GLY A 110 -24.04 -10.56 -14.82
N ASN A 111 -23.42 -9.48 -14.35
CA ASN A 111 -23.56 -8.13 -14.89
C ASN A 111 -22.16 -7.54 -15.22
N LYS A 112 -22.11 -6.27 -15.63
CA LYS A 112 -20.85 -5.55 -15.95
C LYS A 112 -20.57 -4.44 -14.94
N PHE A 113 -21.01 -4.58 -13.69
CA PHE A 113 -20.74 -3.57 -12.66
C PHE A 113 -19.24 -3.43 -12.39
N THR A 114 -18.78 -2.19 -12.20
CA THR A 114 -17.37 -1.84 -12.01
C THR A 114 -17.18 -1.01 -10.73
N ARG A 115 -15.93 -0.66 -10.40
CA ARG A 115 -15.55 0.18 -9.23
C ARG A 115 -15.70 -0.55 -7.88
N LEU A 116 -15.59 0.21 -6.79
CA LEU A 116 -15.65 -0.27 -5.40
C LEU A 116 -17.07 -0.69 -5.01
N ILE A 117 -17.17 -1.67 -4.12
CA ILE A 117 -18.44 -1.98 -3.44
C ILE A 117 -18.76 -0.84 -2.46
N PRO A 118 -19.93 -0.19 -2.52
CA PRO A 118 -20.27 0.90 -1.62
C PRO A 118 -20.43 0.43 -0.17
N ARG A 119 -19.82 1.15 0.77
CA ARG A 119 -19.92 0.86 2.22
C ARG A 119 -21.38 0.86 2.70
N ALA A 120 -22.21 1.72 2.11
CA ALA A 120 -23.60 1.92 2.46
C ALA A 120 -24.49 0.67 2.25
N LEU A 121 -24.08 -0.28 1.41
CA LEU A 121 -24.83 -1.55 1.22
C LEU A 121 -24.82 -2.43 2.48
N PHE A 122 -23.85 -2.23 3.36
CA PHE A 122 -23.66 -2.99 4.59
C PHE A 122 -24.10 -2.19 5.83
N ASN A 123 -24.94 -1.16 5.67
CA ASN A 123 -25.54 -0.43 6.79
C ASN A 123 -26.85 -1.07 7.28
N SER A 124 -27.39 -2.06 6.56
CA SER A 124 -28.59 -2.78 7.02
C SER A 124 -28.23 -3.92 7.97
N SER A 125 -28.95 -4.01 9.08
CA SER A 125 -28.86 -5.12 10.04
C SER A 125 -29.56 -6.40 9.56
N ASN A 126 -30.38 -6.35 8.50
CA ASN A 126 -31.23 -7.47 8.07
C ASN A 126 -30.69 -8.19 6.82
N LEU A 127 -29.53 -7.79 6.30
CA LEU A 127 -28.90 -8.39 5.13
C LEU A 127 -28.40 -9.80 5.43
N LEU A 128 -29.01 -10.81 4.79
CA LEU A 128 -28.68 -12.23 4.98
C LEU A 128 -27.82 -12.78 3.85
N THR A 129 -28.10 -12.37 2.61
CA THR A 129 -27.36 -12.83 1.42
C THR A 129 -26.95 -11.66 0.55
N PHE A 130 -25.68 -11.63 0.18
CA PHE A 130 -25.11 -10.68 -0.77
C PHE A 130 -24.37 -11.43 -1.88
N ASP A 131 -24.94 -11.43 -3.09
CA ASP A 131 -24.38 -12.11 -4.26
C ASP A 131 -24.10 -11.12 -5.38
N ILE A 132 -22.81 -10.92 -5.68
CA ILE A 132 -22.34 -10.05 -6.77
C ILE A 132 -21.42 -10.81 -7.73
N ARG A 133 -21.54 -12.15 -7.79
CA ARG A 133 -20.65 -12.98 -8.62
C ARG A 133 -20.64 -12.53 -10.07
N GLU A 134 -19.55 -12.78 -10.78
CA GLU A 134 -19.47 -12.56 -12.23
C GLU A 134 -19.75 -11.10 -12.62
N ASN A 135 -19.02 -10.20 -11.98
CA ASN A 135 -19.03 -8.77 -12.26
C ASN A 135 -17.58 -8.28 -12.46
N ARG A 136 -17.36 -6.96 -12.51
CA ARG A 136 -16.05 -6.32 -12.64
C ARG A 136 -15.75 -5.39 -11.45
N PHE A 137 -16.30 -5.68 -10.27
CA PHE A 137 -15.99 -4.90 -9.06
C PHE A 137 -14.51 -4.99 -8.74
N SER A 138 -13.90 -3.87 -8.34
CA SER A 138 -12.46 -3.74 -8.09
C SER A 138 -12.21 -3.19 -6.69
N GLY A 139 -10.99 -3.38 -6.17
CA GLY A 139 -10.54 -2.79 -4.89
C GLY A 139 -10.95 -3.60 -3.66
N SER A 140 -11.17 -2.94 -2.52
CA SER A 140 -11.37 -3.59 -1.23
C SER A 140 -12.83 -3.92 -0.94
N ILE A 141 -13.07 -5.02 -0.21
CA ILE A 141 -14.36 -5.21 0.47
C ILE A 141 -14.49 -4.13 1.58
N PRO A 142 -15.62 -3.41 1.68
CA PRO A 142 -15.88 -2.44 2.74
C PRO A 142 -15.74 -2.99 4.16
N ASP A 143 -15.16 -2.21 5.08
CA ASP A 143 -15.12 -2.52 6.52
C ASP A 143 -16.51 -2.73 7.14
N SER A 144 -17.52 -2.05 6.59
CA SER A 144 -18.91 -2.17 7.04
C SER A 144 -19.46 -3.59 6.92
N ILE A 145 -18.85 -4.48 6.12
CA ILE A 145 -19.25 -5.89 6.08
C ILE A 145 -19.06 -6.58 7.44
N GLY A 146 -18.08 -6.15 8.24
CA GLY A 146 -17.86 -6.68 9.59
C GLY A 146 -18.91 -6.26 10.61
N VAL A 147 -19.76 -5.28 10.27
CA VAL A 147 -20.83 -4.75 11.14
C VAL A 147 -22.15 -5.49 10.92
N VAL A 148 -22.32 -6.15 9.77
CA VAL A 148 -23.56 -6.87 9.42
C VAL A 148 -23.58 -8.25 10.07
N SER A 149 -24.09 -8.34 11.29
CA SER A 149 -24.10 -9.57 12.09
C SER A 149 -24.98 -10.69 11.52
N ASN A 150 -25.99 -10.35 10.71
CA ASN A 150 -26.93 -11.34 10.15
C ASN A 150 -26.53 -11.89 8.79
N LEU A 151 -25.42 -11.43 8.18
CA LEU A 151 -24.98 -11.90 6.86
C LEU A 151 -24.51 -13.35 6.94
N ARG A 152 -25.20 -14.26 6.23
CA ARG A 152 -24.89 -15.69 6.18
C ARG A 152 -24.24 -16.13 4.88
N ILE A 153 -24.61 -15.51 3.76
CA ILE A 153 -24.16 -15.93 2.44
C ILE A 153 -23.52 -14.72 1.74
N LEU A 154 -22.22 -14.83 1.46
CA LEU A 154 -21.44 -13.80 0.78
C LEU A 154 -20.75 -14.40 -0.45
N LEU A 155 -21.18 -14.00 -1.64
CA LEU A 155 -20.70 -14.55 -2.89
C LEU A 155 -20.09 -13.44 -3.76
N LEU A 156 -18.77 -13.41 -3.84
CA LEU A 156 -18.01 -12.34 -4.52
C LEU A 156 -17.20 -12.84 -5.71
N ARG A 157 -17.32 -14.13 -6.06
CA ARG A 157 -16.49 -14.82 -7.05
C ARG A 157 -16.54 -14.16 -8.43
N ARG A 158 -15.43 -14.26 -9.19
CA ARG A 158 -15.30 -13.66 -10.54
C ARG A 158 -15.51 -12.13 -10.49
N ASN A 159 -14.76 -11.47 -9.61
CA ASN A 159 -14.57 -10.01 -9.52
C ASN A 159 -13.05 -9.69 -9.41
N GLN A 160 -12.67 -8.42 -9.34
CA GLN A 160 -11.29 -7.92 -9.25
C GLN A 160 -10.93 -7.38 -7.84
N LEU A 161 -11.33 -8.11 -6.79
CA LEU A 161 -11.17 -7.66 -5.40
C LEU A 161 -9.78 -7.98 -4.84
N SER A 162 -8.89 -6.98 -4.79
CA SER A 162 -7.48 -7.13 -4.41
C SER A 162 -7.25 -7.21 -2.89
N GLU A 163 -8.20 -6.81 -2.04
CA GLU A 163 -8.02 -6.79 -0.57
C GLU A 163 -8.96 -7.73 0.20
N ALA A 164 -9.68 -8.62 -0.48
CA ALA A 164 -10.63 -9.52 0.18
C ALA A 164 -9.95 -10.38 1.27
N LEU A 165 -8.78 -10.95 0.97
CA LEU A 165 -8.00 -11.71 1.94
C LEU A 165 -7.52 -10.84 3.12
N GLY A 166 -7.05 -9.62 2.84
CA GLY A 166 -6.61 -8.67 3.87
C GLY A 166 -7.72 -8.33 4.87
N ARG A 167 -8.95 -8.16 4.38
CA ARG A 167 -10.13 -7.90 5.23
C ARG A 167 -10.50 -9.11 6.08
N LEU A 168 -10.48 -10.31 5.51
CA LEU A 168 -10.76 -11.54 6.27
C LEU A 168 -9.71 -11.75 7.37
N LEU A 169 -8.43 -11.50 7.08
CA LEU A 169 -7.35 -11.57 8.07
C LEU A 169 -7.51 -10.48 9.15
N ALA A 170 -7.84 -9.24 8.78
CA ALA A 170 -8.08 -8.17 9.74
C ALA A 170 -9.27 -8.48 10.67
N ARG A 171 -10.34 -9.06 10.13
CA ARG A 171 -11.51 -9.50 10.92
C ARG A 171 -11.15 -10.62 11.87
N ALA A 172 -10.40 -11.62 11.40
CA ALA A 172 -9.95 -12.72 12.26
C ALA A 172 -9.08 -12.22 13.42
N VAL A 173 -8.26 -11.19 13.20
CA VAL A 173 -7.50 -10.54 14.29
C VAL A 173 -8.40 -9.77 15.25
N GLN A 174 -9.37 -9.01 14.73
CA GLN A 174 -10.33 -8.26 15.54
C GLN A 174 -11.15 -9.18 16.46
N GLU A 175 -11.53 -10.37 15.98
CA GLU A 175 -12.27 -11.39 16.72
C GLU A 175 -11.37 -12.25 17.63
N GLY A 176 -10.06 -11.96 17.69
CA GLY A 176 -9.10 -12.70 18.51
C GLY A 176 -8.80 -14.12 18.01
N LEU A 177 -9.22 -14.48 16.79
CA LEU A 177 -8.95 -15.79 16.18
C LEU A 177 -7.52 -15.91 15.68
N LEU A 178 -6.93 -14.77 15.29
CA LEU A 178 -5.52 -14.67 14.90
C LEU A 178 -4.87 -13.56 15.71
N LYS A 179 -3.58 -13.72 15.98
CA LYS A 179 -2.77 -12.68 16.60
C LYS A 179 -1.63 -12.29 15.69
N GLY A 180 -1.59 -11.02 15.32
CA GLY A 180 -0.55 -10.46 14.48
C GLY A 180 0.77 -10.28 15.23
N PHE A 181 1.78 -9.84 14.49
CA PHE A 181 3.06 -9.50 15.08
C PHE A 181 3.01 -8.13 15.78
N GLU A 182 3.14 -8.13 17.10
CA GLU A 182 3.27 -6.92 17.89
C GLU A 182 4.72 -6.39 17.90
N VAL A 183 4.89 -5.12 17.54
CA VAL A 183 6.21 -4.47 17.50
C VAL A 183 6.62 -4.08 18.92
N ARG A 184 7.32 -4.99 19.61
CA ARG A 184 7.75 -4.85 21.02
C ARG A 184 8.79 -3.73 21.23
N VAL A 185 8.35 -2.57 21.70
CA VAL A 185 9.01 -1.70 22.72
C VAL A 185 7.95 -0.93 23.52
N VAL A 186 6.81 -0.61 22.91
CA VAL A 186 5.65 -0.02 23.61
C VAL A 186 4.43 -0.91 23.32
N PRO A 187 3.79 -1.51 24.34
CA PRO A 187 2.56 -2.30 24.14
C PRO A 187 1.49 -1.49 23.41
N GLY A 188 0.85 -2.08 22.40
CA GLY A 188 -0.37 -1.54 21.78
C GLY A 188 -0.23 -0.46 20.69
N VAL A 189 0.97 -0.17 20.14
CA VAL A 189 1.10 0.92 19.15
C VAL A 189 0.94 0.45 17.69
N VAL A 190 1.48 -0.72 17.34
CA VAL A 190 1.39 -1.27 15.97
C VAL A 190 1.40 -2.80 16.01
N GLU A 191 0.30 -3.39 15.58
CA GLU A 191 0.18 -4.81 15.27
C GLU A 191 0.16 -5.01 13.75
N VAL A 192 0.96 -5.95 13.25
CA VAL A 192 1.04 -6.28 11.82
C VAL A 192 0.63 -7.73 11.63
N SER A 193 -0.54 -7.96 11.04
CA SER A 193 -1.05 -9.32 10.77
C SER A 193 -0.72 -9.82 9.37
N HIS A 194 -0.57 -8.91 8.40
CA HIS A 194 -0.27 -9.28 7.02
C HIS A 194 0.40 -8.16 6.22
N LEU A 195 1.14 -8.54 5.18
CA LEU A 195 1.73 -7.65 4.18
C LEU A 195 1.52 -8.27 2.80
N PHE A 196 1.01 -7.48 1.85
CA PHE A 196 0.80 -7.93 0.48
C PHE A 196 1.78 -7.25 -0.49
N TYR A 197 2.24 -8.02 -1.46
CA TYR A 197 2.90 -7.52 -2.65
C TYR A 197 2.39 -8.32 -3.85
N THR A 198 1.55 -7.69 -4.68
CA THR A 198 0.84 -8.37 -5.79
C THR A 198 0.08 -9.61 -5.32
N ASP A 199 0.50 -10.79 -5.74
CA ASP A 199 0.00 -12.12 -5.42
C ASP A 199 0.72 -12.77 -4.22
N ASP A 200 1.85 -12.22 -3.81
CA ASP A 200 2.60 -12.69 -2.64
C ASP A 200 2.04 -12.05 -1.36
N ALA A 201 1.75 -12.90 -0.37
CA ALA A 201 1.26 -12.49 0.95
C ALA A 201 2.19 -13.02 2.03
N LEU A 202 2.63 -12.13 2.93
CA LEU A 202 3.26 -12.51 4.19
C LEU A 202 2.25 -12.35 5.30
N ILE A 203 1.89 -13.46 5.96
CA ILE A 203 0.91 -13.49 7.05
C ILE A 203 1.66 -13.79 8.35
N PHE A 204 1.36 -13.03 9.40
CA PHE A 204 1.90 -13.20 10.74
C PHE A 204 0.82 -13.80 11.63
N CYS A 205 1.16 -14.91 12.27
CA CYS A 205 0.34 -15.57 13.30
C CYS A 205 1.26 -16.16 14.37
N ASP A 206 0.77 -16.27 15.61
CA ASP A 206 1.50 -17.03 16.64
C ASP A 206 1.58 -18.52 16.28
N ALA A 207 2.62 -19.19 16.79
CA ALA A 207 2.92 -20.59 16.51
C ALA A 207 2.06 -21.54 17.38
N GLU A 208 0.74 -21.34 17.34
CA GLU A 208 -0.26 -22.13 18.05
C GLU A 208 -1.12 -22.91 17.05
N GLU A 209 -1.47 -24.14 17.40
CA GLU A 209 -2.23 -25.04 16.52
C GLU A 209 -3.61 -24.47 16.17
N GLU A 210 -4.28 -23.85 17.14
CA GLU A 210 -5.59 -23.20 16.96
C GLU A 210 -5.52 -22.05 15.93
N HIS A 211 -4.48 -21.21 16.00
CA HIS A 211 -4.28 -20.12 15.04
C HIS A 211 -4.04 -20.62 13.61
N ILE A 212 -3.33 -21.74 13.44
CA ILE A 212 -3.15 -22.36 12.13
C ILE A 212 -4.49 -22.89 11.60
N GLY A 213 -5.32 -23.46 12.48
CA GLY A 213 -6.70 -23.86 12.16
C GLY A 213 -7.55 -22.69 11.69
N HIS A 214 -7.53 -21.56 12.42
CA HIS A 214 -8.24 -20.34 12.03
C HIS A 214 -7.71 -19.76 10.72
N LEU A 215 -6.40 -19.75 10.51
CA LEU A 215 -5.81 -19.29 9.25
C LEU A 215 -6.26 -20.16 8.07
N ARG A 216 -6.32 -21.48 8.25
CA ARG A 216 -6.88 -22.40 7.25
C ARG A 216 -8.33 -22.06 6.93
N CYS A 217 -9.16 -21.82 7.93
CA CYS A 217 -10.55 -21.41 7.74
C CYS A 217 -10.64 -20.08 6.96
N VAL A 218 -9.83 -19.09 7.30
CA VAL A 218 -9.77 -17.80 6.58
C VAL A 218 -9.39 -18.00 5.11
N LEU A 219 -8.38 -18.82 4.82
CA LEU A 219 -7.95 -19.11 3.46
C LEU A 219 -9.02 -19.87 2.66
N LEU A 220 -9.68 -20.86 3.26
CA LEU A 220 -10.79 -21.58 2.62
C LEU A 220 -11.97 -20.65 2.35
N CYS A 221 -12.34 -19.80 3.32
CA CYS A 221 -13.36 -18.78 3.12
C CYS A 221 -12.98 -17.83 1.99
N PHE A 222 -11.71 -17.41 1.90
CA PHE A 222 -11.22 -16.60 0.79
C PHE A 222 -11.37 -17.33 -0.55
N GLU A 223 -11.01 -18.61 -0.64
CA GLU A 223 -11.17 -19.39 -1.89
C GLU A 223 -12.64 -19.49 -2.30
N VAL A 224 -13.54 -19.76 -1.35
CA VAL A 224 -14.99 -19.86 -1.62
C VAL A 224 -15.56 -18.50 -2.05
N VAL A 225 -15.23 -17.43 -1.34
CA VAL A 225 -15.78 -16.09 -1.55
C VAL A 225 -15.22 -15.45 -2.82
N SER A 226 -13.92 -15.58 -3.09
CA SER A 226 -13.26 -14.98 -4.26
C SER A 226 -13.28 -15.87 -5.50
N GLY A 227 -13.39 -17.19 -5.32
CA GLY A 227 -13.19 -18.19 -6.37
C GLY A 227 -11.75 -18.29 -6.89
N LEU A 228 -10.79 -17.63 -6.23
CA LEU A 228 -9.36 -17.82 -6.45
C LEU A 228 -8.87 -19.04 -5.67
N ARG A 229 -7.73 -19.60 -6.07
CA ARG A 229 -7.07 -20.69 -5.35
C ARG A 229 -5.78 -20.22 -4.71
N VAL A 230 -5.56 -20.60 -3.46
CA VAL A 230 -4.31 -20.40 -2.73
C VAL A 230 -3.34 -21.51 -3.14
N ASN A 231 -2.17 -21.12 -3.64
CA ASN A 231 -1.15 -22.08 -4.05
C ASN A 231 -0.34 -22.59 -2.86
N LEU A 232 -0.87 -23.58 -2.15
CA LEU A 232 -0.21 -24.19 -0.98
C LEU A 232 1.15 -24.82 -1.30
N ALA A 233 1.43 -25.20 -2.56
CA ALA A 233 2.73 -25.73 -2.96
C ALA A 233 3.83 -24.64 -3.01
N LYS A 234 3.44 -23.37 -3.19
CA LYS A 234 4.35 -22.22 -3.10
C LYS A 234 4.36 -21.59 -1.70
N SER A 235 3.32 -21.78 -0.92
CA SER A 235 3.22 -21.30 0.46
C SER A 235 4.23 -22.01 1.38
N LYS A 236 4.88 -21.25 2.25
CA LYS A 236 5.85 -21.78 3.21
C LYS A 236 5.63 -21.15 4.59
N LEU A 237 5.68 -21.98 5.62
CA LEU A 237 5.76 -21.51 7.00
C LEU A 237 7.23 -21.25 7.33
N ILE A 238 7.52 -20.03 7.77
CA ILE A 238 8.88 -19.60 8.12
C ILE A 238 8.87 -19.27 9.61
N PRO A 239 9.61 -20.00 10.46
CA PRO A 239 9.72 -19.65 11.86
C PRO A 239 10.39 -18.29 12.00
N LYS A 240 9.98 -17.52 13.01
CA LYS A 240 10.64 -16.25 13.34
C LYS A 240 12.08 -16.56 13.75
N GLY A 241 13.03 -16.13 12.93
CA GLY A 241 14.46 -16.34 13.15
C GLY A 241 15.31 -15.23 12.54
N GLU A 242 16.60 -15.25 12.83
CA GLU A 242 17.55 -14.32 12.25
C GLU A 242 17.85 -14.71 10.80
N VAL A 243 17.43 -13.86 9.85
CA VAL A 243 17.84 -13.98 8.45
C VAL A 243 19.06 -13.08 8.24
N ALA A 244 20.25 -13.66 8.30
CA ALA A 244 21.47 -12.95 7.91
C ALA A 244 21.51 -12.80 6.39
N PHE A 245 21.78 -11.59 5.90
CA PHE A 245 21.99 -11.38 4.47
C PHE A 245 23.38 -11.88 4.07
N ASP A 246 23.42 -12.90 3.20
CA ASP A 246 24.67 -13.46 2.69
C ASP A 246 25.20 -12.70 1.48
N PHE A 247 26.19 -11.83 1.71
CA PHE A 247 26.92 -11.14 0.63
C PHE A 247 27.69 -12.10 -0.29
N GLY A 248 28.04 -13.30 0.16
CA GLY A 248 28.70 -14.33 -0.64
C GLY A 248 27.83 -14.82 -1.79
N ARG A 249 26.57 -15.18 -1.51
CA ARG A 249 25.58 -15.54 -2.55
C ARG A 249 25.41 -14.42 -3.58
N TYR A 250 25.39 -13.17 -3.15
CA TYR A 250 25.28 -12.01 -4.02
C TYR A 250 26.51 -11.85 -4.93
N LEU A 251 27.72 -11.95 -4.37
CA LEU A 251 28.96 -11.92 -5.15
C LEU A 251 28.97 -13.03 -6.21
N GLY A 252 28.46 -14.22 -5.88
CA GLY A 252 28.29 -15.31 -6.83
C GLY A 252 27.36 -14.98 -8.00
N VAL A 253 26.30 -14.18 -7.80
CA VAL A 253 25.42 -13.72 -8.90
C VAL A 253 26.18 -12.78 -9.85
N VAL A 254 26.94 -11.83 -9.31
CA VAL A 254 27.76 -10.91 -10.11
C VAL A 254 28.79 -11.68 -10.93
N GLN A 255 29.50 -12.62 -10.29
CA GLN A 255 30.51 -13.47 -10.95
C GLN A 255 29.90 -14.34 -12.05
N ARG A 256 28.75 -15.00 -11.79
CA ARG A 256 28.07 -15.82 -12.81
C ARG A 256 27.61 -14.99 -14.02
N ARG A 257 27.10 -13.77 -13.80
CA ARG A 257 26.72 -12.87 -14.91
C ARG A 257 27.94 -12.44 -15.72
N LEU A 258 29.04 -12.09 -15.06
CA LEU A 258 30.31 -11.75 -15.70
C LEU A 258 30.92 -12.93 -16.48
N ALA A 259 30.81 -14.16 -15.96
CA ALA A 259 31.35 -15.35 -16.60
C ALA A 259 30.59 -15.73 -17.89
N ARG A 260 29.30 -15.39 -18.00
CA ARG A 260 28.50 -15.60 -19.22
C ARG A 260 28.93 -14.71 -20.38
N TRP A 261 29.64 -13.62 -20.11
CA TRP A 261 30.07 -12.69 -21.16
C TRP A 261 31.44 -13.11 -21.70
N GLN A 262 31.46 -13.58 -22.96
CA GLN A 262 32.69 -13.97 -23.65
C GLN A 262 33.56 -12.73 -23.90
N ARG A 263 34.46 -12.46 -22.94
CA ARG A 263 35.33 -11.27 -22.91
C ARG A 263 36.12 -11.08 -24.20
N GLN A 264 36.53 -12.19 -24.83
CA GLN A 264 37.34 -12.22 -26.05
C GLN A 264 36.67 -11.56 -27.27
N TYR A 265 35.33 -11.49 -27.31
CA TYR A 265 34.59 -10.94 -28.47
C TYR A 265 33.96 -9.56 -28.21
N LEU A 266 34.22 -8.95 -27.05
CA LEU A 266 33.59 -7.69 -26.66
C LEU A 266 34.59 -6.52 -26.69
N SER A 267 34.23 -5.46 -27.42
CA SER A 267 34.95 -4.19 -27.38
C SER A 267 34.90 -3.55 -25.99
N LYS A 268 35.86 -2.66 -25.66
CA LYS A 268 35.85 -1.90 -24.40
C LYS A 268 34.57 -1.09 -24.22
N GLY A 269 34.03 -0.52 -25.30
CA GLY A 269 32.76 0.21 -25.31
C GLY A 269 31.56 -0.68 -24.99
N SER A 270 31.49 -1.87 -25.60
CA SER A 270 30.42 -2.85 -25.31
C SER A 270 30.47 -3.32 -23.86
N ARG A 271 31.66 -3.55 -23.31
CA ARG A 271 31.85 -3.92 -21.90
C ARG A 271 31.42 -2.81 -20.95
N LEU A 272 31.76 -1.56 -21.26
CA LEU A 272 31.31 -0.39 -20.51
C LEU A 272 29.78 -0.32 -20.45
N VAL A 273 29.10 -0.53 -21.58
CA VAL A 273 27.63 -0.56 -21.63
C VAL A 273 27.07 -1.67 -20.76
N LEU A 274 27.60 -2.89 -20.85
CA LEU A 274 27.15 -4.04 -20.04
C LEU A 274 27.36 -3.83 -18.53
N ILE A 275 28.47 -3.22 -18.13
CA ILE A 275 28.68 -2.87 -16.72
C ILE A 275 27.60 -1.89 -16.25
N LYS A 276 27.33 -0.83 -17.03
CA LYS A 276 26.36 0.20 -16.64
C LYS A 276 24.92 -0.28 -16.65
N SER A 277 24.50 -1.07 -17.63
CA SER A 277 23.10 -1.50 -17.75
C SER A 277 22.79 -2.71 -16.88
N VAL A 278 23.73 -3.65 -16.74
CA VAL A 278 23.47 -4.94 -16.08
C VAL A 278 24.20 -5.08 -14.74
N LEU A 279 25.48 -4.75 -14.64
CA LEU A 279 26.19 -4.93 -13.36
C LEU A 279 25.90 -3.82 -12.37
N ALA A 280 25.58 -2.61 -12.82
CA ALA A 280 25.22 -1.52 -11.93
C ALA A 280 23.80 -1.68 -11.36
N SER A 281 22.90 -2.41 -12.06
CA SER A 281 21.54 -2.70 -11.58
C SER A 281 21.47 -3.83 -10.57
N VAL A 282 22.35 -4.84 -10.64
CA VAL A 282 22.37 -5.96 -9.67
C VAL A 282 22.53 -5.47 -8.21
N PRO A 283 23.42 -4.50 -7.89
CA PRO A 283 23.50 -3.89 -6.57
C PRO A 283 22.28 -3.05 -6.16
N THR A 284 21.61 -2.41 -7.12
CA THR A 284 20.50 -1.47 -6.83
C THR A 284 19.28 -2.12 -6.19
N TYR A 285 19.14 -3.44 -6.28
CA TYR A 285 18.04 -4.15 -5.63
C TYR A 285 18.25 -4.29 -4.11
N PHE A 286 19.49 -4.47 -3.65
CA PHE A 286 19.79 -4.80 -2.24
C PHE A 286 20.38 -3.64 -1.44
N MET A 287 21.21 -2.82 -2.08
CA MET A 287 21.83 -1.65 -1.45
C MET A 287 20.86 -0.60 -0.90
N PRO A 288 19.59 -0.48 -1.35
CA PRO A 288 18.67 0.46 -0.73
C PRO A 288 18.41 0.18 0.75
N VAL A 289 18.56 -1.06 1.21
CA VAL A 289 18.19 -1.45 2.59
C VAL A 289 19.33 -2.11 3.36
N HIS A 290 20.42 -2.51 2.71
CA HIS A 290 21.59 -3.10 3.37
C HIS A 290 22.82 -2.22 3.23
N VAL A 291 23.56 -2.02 4.33
CA VAL A 291 24.91 -1.44 4.27
C VAL A 291 25.84 -2.44 3.62
N ILE A 292 26.50 -2.05 2.54
CA ILE A 292 27.47 -2.91 1.86
C ILE A 292 28.80 -2.95 2.63
N PRO A 293 29.34 -4.13 2.99
CA PRO A 293 30.68 -4.23 3.54
C PRO A 293 31.71 -3.67 2.57
N VAL A 294 32.67 -2.89 3.08
CA VAL A 294 33.71 -2.27 2.26
C VAL A 294 34.50 -3.31 1.47
N SER A 295 34.76 -4.48 2.04
CA SER A 295 35.43 -5.60 1.36
C SER A 295 34.61 -6.13 0.17
N ALA A 296 33.30 -6.29 0.33
CA ALA A 296 32.40 -6.74 -0.73
C ALA A 296 32.28 -5.69 -1.86
N ALA A 297 32.14 -4.42 -1.50
CA ALA A 297 32.13 -3.31 -2.46
C ALA A 297 33.43 -3.28 -3.29
N ARG A 298 34.59 -3.34 -2.62
CA ARG A 298 35.91 -3.41 -3.29
C ARG A 298 36.01 -4.62 -4.21
N ARG A 299 35.49 -5.78 -3.80
CA ARG A 299 35.52 -7.00 -4.62
C ARG A 299 34.66 -6.86 -5.89
N ILE A 300 33.47 -6.26 -5.80
CA ILE A 300 32.61 -6.02 -6.96
C ILE A 300 33.26 -5.00 -7.90
N GLU A 301 33.78 -3.89 -7.37
CA GLU A 301 34.49 -2.88 -8.16
C GLU A 301 35.74 -3.48 -8.83
N GLN A 302 36.46 -4.37 -8.16
CA GLN A 302 37.58 -5.12 -8.74
C GLN A 302 37.12 -6.01 -9.90
N LEU A 303 36.01 -6.74 -9.74
CA LEU A 303 35.45 -7.57 -10.82
C LEU A 303 35.02 -6.73 -12.03
N GLN A 304 34.39 -5.57 -11.81
CA GLN A 304 34.03 -4.63 -12.87
C GLN A 304 35.28 -4.09 -13.57
N ARG A 305 36.31 -3.71 -12.81
CA ARG A 305 37.59 -3.23 -13.34
C ARG A 305 38.31 -4.29 -14.17
N HIS A 306 38.40 -5.52 -13.67
CA HIS A 306 39.02 -6.64 -14.39
C HIS A 306 38.23 -6.97 -15.66
N PHE A 307 36.89 -6.90 -15.62
CA PHE A 307 36.08 -7.13 -16.82
C PHE A 307 36.26 -6.02 -17.86
N LEU A 308 36.31 -4.75 -17.44
CA LEU A 308 36.51 -3.62 -18.35
C LEU A 308 37.87 -3.71 -19.05
N TRP A 309 38.93 -3.91 -18.28
CA TRP A 309 40.31 -3.82 -18.76
C TRP A 309 40.93 -5.14 -19.24
N GLY A 310 40.45 -6.29 -18.75
CA GLY A 310 41.05 -7.59 -19.10
C GLY A 310 40.73 -8.05 -20.52
N GLY A 311 41.68 -8.63 -21.25
CA GLY A 311 41.47 -9.22 -22.59
C GLY A 311 41.16 -10.72 -22.57
N GLY A 312 40.92 -11.28 -23.76
CA GLY A 312 40.69 -12.71 -23.97
C GLY A 312 41.95 -13.54 -24.24
N GLY A 313 43.14 -12.95 -24.12
CA GLY A 313 44.43 -13.62 -24.38
C GLY A 313 45.38 -13.58 -23.18
N GLU A 314 46.36 -14.50 -23.20
CA GLU A 314 47.46 -14.63 -22.24
C GLU A 314 48.44 -13.46 -22.39
N GLY A 315 48.14 -12.34 -21.73
CA GLY A 315 49.01 -11.18 -21.67
C GLY A 315 48.64 -10.31 -20.48
N ALA A 316 49.62 -9.59 -19.93
CA ALA A 316 49.35 -8.63 -18.85
C ALA A 316 48.48 -7.48 -19.39
N HIS A 317 47.27 -7.33 -18.85
CA HIS A 317 46.36 -6.25 -19.22
C HIS A 317 46.51 -5.08 -18.26
N TYR A 318 47.09 -3.97 -18.72
CA TYR A 318 47.29 -2.77 -17.92
C TYR A 318 46.01 -1.93 -17.83
N HIS A 319 45.73 -1.39 -16.64
CA HIS A 319 44.67 -0.41 -16.45
C HIS A 319 45.09 0.92 -17.08
N LEU A 320 44.33 1.41 -18.08
CA LEU A 320 44.64 2.68 -18.75
C LEU A 320 44.41 3.90 -17.86
N LEU A 321 43.44 3.83 -16.96
CA LEU A 321 43.07 4.90 -16.04
C LEU A 321 42.84 4.35 -14.64
N SER A 322 43.10 5.18 -13.63
CA SER A 322 42.76 4.85 -12.25
C SER A 322 41.24 4.72 -12.10
N TRP A 323 40.80 3.83 -11.22
CA TRP A 323 39.37 3.63 -10.99
C TRP A 323 38.67 4.89 -10.50
N ASP A 324 39.41 5.75 -9.80
CA ASP A 324 38.90 7.00 -9.26
C ASP A 324 38.55 7.96 -10.39
N GLN A 325 39.40 8.08 -11.41
CA GLN A 325 39.09 8.86 -12.60
C GLN A 325 37.92 8.25 -13.40
N ILE A 326 37.86 6.92 -13.51
CA ILE A 326 36.75 6.26 -14.20
C ILE A 326 35.40 6.53 -13.50
N CYS A 327 35.40 6.63 -12.17
CA CYS A 327 34.19 6.92 -11.38
C CYS A 327 33.72 8.38 -11.47
N LEU A 328 34.54 9.30 -12.01
CA LEU A 328 34.13 10.69 -12.15
C LEU A 328 32.95 10.82 -13.13
N PRO A 329 32.11 11.85 -12.99
CA PRO A 329 31.08 12.17 -13.96
C PRO A 329 31.67 12.35 -15.37
N LYS A 330 30.83 12.15 -16.40
CA LYS A 330 31.27 12.30 -17.79
C LYS A 330 31.71 13.75 -18.07
N GLU A 331 31.04 14.73 -17.46
CA GLU A 331 31.38 16.14 -17.61
C GLU A 331 32.77 16.46 -17.03
N SER A 332 33.26 15.65 -16.10
CA SER A 332 34.58 15.79 -15.47
C SER A 332 35.64 14.85 -16.05
N GLY A 333 35.43 14.31 -17.26
CA GLY A 333 36.38 13.45 -17.96
C GLY A 333 36.38 11.99 -17.50
N GLY A 334 35.45 11.58 -16.65
CA GLY A 334 35.30 10.18 -16.22
C GLY A 334 34.34 9.36 -17.08
N LEU A 335 34.15 8.09 -16.70
CA LEU A 335 33.17 7.21 -17.34
C LEU A 335 31.87 7.11 -16.53
N GLY A 336 31.71 7.80 -15.41
CA GLY A 336 30.48 7.84 -14.63
C GLY A 336 30.11 6.49 -14.03
N PHE A 337 31.08 5.70 -13.58
CA PHE A 337 30.79 4.56 -12.69
C PHE A 337 30.54 5.04 -11.27
N TRP A 338 29.61 4.38 -10.58
CA TRP A 338 29.34 4.68 -9.19
C TRP A 338 30.32 3.95 -8.28
N ARG A 339 30.98 4.71 -7.40
CA ARG A 339 31.61 4.14 -6.20
C ARG A 339 30.53 3.52 -5.34
N LEU A 340 30.55 2.19 -5.17
CA LEU A 340 29.45 1.44 -4.60
C LEU A 340 29.16 1.85 -3.15
N VAL A 341 30.20 2.17 -2.37
CA VAL A 341 30.02 2.64 -0.98
C VAL A 341 29.29 3.98 -0.94
N LEU A 342 29.67 4.94 -1.79
CA LEU A 342 29.03 6.26 -1.85
C LEU A 342 27.60 6.16 -2.36
N PHE A 343 27.38 5.31 -3.36
CA PHE A 343 26.06 5.08 -3.92
C PHE A 343 25.13 4.36 -2.93
N ASN A 344 25.63 3.36 -2.19
CA ASN A 344 24.90 2.73 -1.10
C ASN A 344 24.50 3.75 -0.02
N LEU A 345 25.42 4.62 0.42
CA LEU A 345 25.10 5.69 1.37
C LEU A 345 24.01 6.63 0.85
N ALA A 346 24.02 6.99 -0.43
CA ALA A 346 22.98 7.81 -1.03
C ALA A 346 21.61 7.10 -1.04
N LEU A 347 21.58 5.80 -1.40
CA LEU A 347 20.35 5.00 -1.40
C LEU A 347 19.78 4.82 0.02
N LEU A 348 20.63 4.58 1.03
CA LEU A 348 20.20 4.52 2.43
C LEU A 348 19.68 5.90 2.90
N GLY A 349 20.34 6.99 2.47
CA GLY A 349 19.88 8.35 2.71
C GLY A 349 18.47 8.63 2.17
N LYS A 350 18.07 7.98 1.06
CA LYS A 350 16.69 8.05 0.55
C LYS A 350 15.68 7.57 1.58
N TRP A 351 15.99 6.54 2.37
CA TRP A 351 15.08 6.08 3.44
C TRP A 351 15.02 7.04 4.63
N LEU A 352 16.11 7.72 4.96
CA LEU A 352 16.09 8.79 5.95
C LEU A 352 15.22 9.96 5.49
N TRP A 353 15.32 10.34 4.21
CA TRP A 353 14.41 11.33 3.61
C TRP A 353 12.95 10.87 3.64
N ARG A 354 12.67 9.62 3.24
CA ARG A 354 11.33 9.04 3.30
C ARG A 354 10.78 8.97 4.73
N PHE A 355 11.63 8.73 5.73
CA PHE A 355 11.20 8.72 7.13
C PHE A 355 10.61 10.07 7.56
N VAL A 356 11.20 11.16 7.06
CA VAL A 356 10.73 12.52 7.30
C VAL A 356 9.44 12.82 6.53
N ALA A 357 9.36 12.38 5.27
CA ALA A 357 8.26 12.71 4.35
C ALA A 357 7.01 11.82 4.52
N GLU A 358 7.18 10.51 4.75
CA GLU A 358 6.12 9.48 4.71
C GLU A 358 5.56 9.20 6.11
N ARG A 359 4.89 10.19 6.69
CA ARG A 359 4.49 10.16 8.11
C ARG A 359 3.49 9.08 8.48
N GLU A 360 2.50 8.85 7.61
CA GLU A 360 1.38 7.93 7.90
C GLU A 360 1.65 6.48 7.48
N TRP A 361 2.80 6.21 6.88
CA TRP A 361 3.09 4.91 6.31
C TRP A 361 3.41 3.86 7.38
N LEU A 362 2.88 2.65 7.18
CA LEU A 362 3.00 1.54 8.13
C LEU A 362 4.47 1.26 8.51
N TRP A 363 5.38 1.26 7.54
CA TRP A 363 6.80 0.99 7.78
C TRP A 363 7.42 1.99 8.77
N ARG A 364 7.06 3.28 8.68
CA ARG A 364 7.54 4.33 9.59
C ARG A 364 6.94 4.11 10.97
N ARG A 365 5.64 3.83 11.06
CA ARG A 365 4.97 3.51 12.34
C ARG A 365 5.63 2.33 13.04
N VAL A 366 5.97 1.26 12.30
CA VAL A 366 6.70 0.09 12.81
C VAL A 366 8.09 0.50 13.32
N VAL A 367 8.84 1.31 12.56
CA VAL A 367 10.15 1.81 12.99
C VAL A 367 10.05 2.66 14.27
N VAL A 368 9.08 3.57 14.35
CA VAL A 368 8.85 4.42 15.52
C VAL A 368 8.39 3.58 16.72
N ALA A 369 7.53 2.59 16.53
CA ALA A 369 7.11 1.68 17.59
C ALA A 369 8.29 0.84 18.12
N LYS A 370 9.21 0.42 17.24
CA LYS A 370 10.37 -0.41 17.60
C LYS A 370 11.53 0.37 18.23
N PHE A 371 11.78 1.61 17.80
CA PHE A 371 12.98 2.35 18.21
C PHE A 371 12.66 3.66 18.94
N GLY A 372 11.39 4.02 19.04
CA GLY A 372 10.94 5.30 19.58
C GLY A 372 11.18 6.47 18.61
N MET A 373 10.46 7.57 18.85
CA MET A 373 10.64 8.82 18.12
C MET A 373 11.80 9.63 18.71
N GLY A 374 12.72 10.07 17.86
CA GLY A 374 13.81 11.00 18.20
C GLY A 374 13.33 12.46 18.27
N LYS A 375 14.22 13.36 18.68
CA LYS A 375 13.91 14.79 18.82
C LYS A 375 13.46 15.40 17.48
N GLY A 376 12.41 16.21 17.50
CA GLY A 376 11.86 16.89 16.32
C GLY A 376 11.14 15.98 15.29
N GLU A 377 10.93 14.71 15.62
CA GLU A 377 10.30 13.70 14.73
C GLU A 377 11.04 13.44 13.40
N TRP A 378 12.25 13.96 13.26
CA TRP A 378 13.07 13.84 12.05
C TRP A 378 13.76 12.48 11.91
N CYS A 379 13.91 11.75 13.03
CA CYS A 379 14.55 10.45 13.07
C CYS A 379 14.01 9.60 14.24
N SER A 380 14.28 8.29 14.22
CA SER A 380 14.06 7.44 15.40
C SER A 380 15.12 7.69 16.48
N ARG A 381 14.86 7.27 17.73
CA ARG A 381 15.90 7.28 18.77
C ARG A 381 17.04 6.31 18.42
N THR A 382 18.12 6.39 19.20
CA THR A 382 19.30 5.55 19.05
C THR A 382 18.95 4.07 19.06
N VAL A 383 19.44 3.34 18.05
CA VAL A 383 19.19 1.91 17.88
C VAL A 383 20.15 1.11 18.78
N GLY A 384 19.85 1.08 20.08
CA GLY A 384 20.58 0.30 21.08
C GLY A 384 20.11 -1.15 21.14
N LEU A 385 20.45 -1.96 20.13
CA LEU A 385 20.32 -3.42 20.22
C LEU A 385 21.58 -4.11 19.69
N SER A 386 21.99 -5.15 20.42
CA SER A 386 23.21 -5.95 20.24
C SER A 386 23.04 -7.14 19.27
N HIS A 387 21.82 -7.52 18.86
CA HIS A 387 21.60 -8.70 18.02
C HIS A 387 20.63 -8.49 16.85
N GLY A 388 20.87 -9.23 15.76
CA GLY A 388 20.15 -9.21 14.50
C GLY A 388 20.59 -8.09 13.55
N CYS A 389 20.87 -8.42 12.28
CA CYS A 389 21.23 -7.48 11.21
C CYS A 389 20.11 -6.43 11.01
N GLY A 390 20.14 -5.36 11.80
CA GLY A 390 19.12 -4.31 11.76
C GLY A 390 19.30 -3.48 10.50
N VAL A 391 18.59 -3.82 9.42
CA VAL A 391 18.43 -2.99 8.20
C VAL A 391 18.30 -1.51 8.56
N TRP A 392 17.41 -1.19 9.51
CA TRP A 392 17.21 0.17 10.00
C TRP A 392 18.43 0.74 10.75
N LYS A 393 19.14 -0.06 11.55
CA LYS A 393 20.39 0.34 12.23
C LYS A 393 21.45 0.77 11.20
N GLY A 394 21.59 0.01 10.12
CA GLY A 394 22.50 0.34 9.02
C GLY A 394 22.14 1.66 8.35
N ILE A 395 20.86 1.87 8.03
CA ILE A 395 20.35 3.14 7.50
C ILE A 395 20.61 4.29 8.49
N TRP A 396 20.32 4.08 9.77
CA TRP A 396 20.41 5.07 10.84
C TRP A 396 21.86 5.50 11.14
N LEU A 397 22.84 4.61 11.00
CA LEU A 397 24.26 4.96 11.14
C LEU A 397 24.71 5.98 10.08
N GLY A 398 24.11 5.97 8.88
CA GLY A 398 24.39 6.93 7.82
C GLY A 398 23.82 8.34 8.02
N ARG A 399 23.06 8.57 9.12
CA ARG A 399 22.29 9.82 9.31
C ARG A 399 23.14 11.08 9.37
N GLU A 400 24.33 11.04 9.95
CA GLU A 400 25.18 12.24 10.06
C GLU A 400 25.64 12.70 8.68
N ALA A 401 26.11 11.76 7.85
CA ALA A 401 26.51 12.05 6.48
C ALA A 401 25.33 12.57 5.64
N PHE A 402 24.12 12.06 5.87
CA PHE A 402 22.90 12.54 5.26
C PHE A 402 22.57 13.98 5.68
N TRP A 403 22.49 14.27 6.99
CA TRP A 403 22.14 15.60 7.50
C TRP A 403 23.18 16.69 7.16
N ARG A 404 24.45 16.32 6.95
CA ARG A 404 25.46 17.24 6.39
C ARG A 404 25.16 17.69 4.96
N ARG A 405 24.29 16.99 4.22
CA ARG A 405 23.93 17.29 2.83
C ARG A 405 22.47 17.71 2.65
N VAL A 406 21.72 17.84 3.75
CA VAL A 406 20.33 18.26 3.75
C VAL A 406 20.22 19.65 4.37
N GLN A 407 19.41 20.49 3.75
CA GLN A 407 19.01 21.80 4.25
C GLN A 407 17.49 21.81 4.40
N LEU A 408 17.01 22.41 5.50
CA LEU A 408 15.57 22.52 5.77
C LEU A 408 15.06 23.87 5.25
N LYS A 409 14.03 23.84 4.40
CA LYS A 409 13.31 25.04 4.00
C LYS A 409 12.12 25.24 4.93
N ILE A 410 12.07 26.39 5.58
CA ILE A 410 11.01 26.70 6.55
C ILE A 410 9.76 27.19 5.82
N VAL A 411 8.62 26.63 6.22
CA VAL A 411 7.29 27.12 5.87
C VAL A 411 6.59 27.55 7.17
N VAL A 412 6.23 26.58 8.02
CA VAL A 412 5.59 26.84 9.32
C VAL A 412 6.64 26.93 10.44
N GLY A 413 7.61 26.01 10.47
CA GLY A 413 8.70 26.03 11.48
C GLY A 413 8.35 25.36 12.82
N ASP A 414 7.22 24.66 12.91
CA ASP A 414 6.70 23.97 14.10
C ASP A 414 7.55 22.79 14.58
N ARG A 415 8.56 22.39 13.80
CA ARG A 415 9.41 21.22 14.06
C ARG A 415 10.89 21.49 13.86
N VAL A 416 11.23 22.68 13.37
CA VAL A 416 12.60 23.07 13.11
C VAL A 416 13.10 23.79 14.35
N ARG A 417 14.21 23.34 14.92
CA ARG A 417 14.85 24.02 16.05
C ARG A 417 15.65 25.19 15.55
N PHE A 418 15.40 26.36 16.14
CA PHE A 418 15.99 27.62 15.74
C PHE A 418 17.52 27.55 15.77
N TRP A 419 18.10 27.04 16.85
CA TRP A 419 19.55 27.06 17.03
C TRP A 419 20.30 25.89 16.36
N ARG A 420 19.73 24.69 16.43
CA ARG A 420 20.44 23.43 16.16
C ARG A 420 20.25 22.88 14.76
N ASP A 421 19.13 23.18 14.11
CA ASP A 421 18.84 22.62 12.79
C ASP A 421 19.39 23.53 11.67
N ARG A 422 19.76 22.94 10.53
CA ARG A 422 20.31 23.66 9.37
C ARG A 422 19.18 24.16 8.48
N TRP A 423 18.64 25.31 8.83
CA TRP A 423 17.55 25.96 8.09
C TRP A 423 17.89 27.36 7.57
N CYS A 424 18.99 27.95 8.04
CA CYS A 424 19.45 29.29 7.66
C CYS A 424 20.92 29.26 7.18
N GLY A 425 21.12 28.80 5.94
CA GLY A 425 22.44 28.65 5.31
C GLY A 425 23.11 27.30 5.58
N ASP A 426 24.44 27.26 5.48
CA ASP A 426 25.21 26.01 5.49
C ASP A 426 25.57 25.49 6.88
N LEU A 427 25.47 26.30 7.92
CA LEU A 427 25.74 25.90 9.31
C LEU A 427 24.50 26.16 10.17
N SER A 428 24.35 25.43 11.27
CA SER A 428 23.32 25.76 12.26
C SER A 428 23.70 27.07 12.99
N LEU A 429 22.70 27.76 13.53
CA LEU A 429 22.92 29.06 14.17
C LEU A 429 23.79 28.96 15.43
N GLU A 430 23.81 27.81 16.11
CA GLU A 430 24.69 27.58 17.26
C GLU A 430 26.19 27.68 16.89
N PHE A 431 26.58 27.17 15.72
CA PHE A 431 27.97 27.26 15.26
C PHE A 431 28.29 28.61 14.65
N ARG A 432 27.30 29.26 14.04
CA ARG A 432 27.48 30.59 13.42
C ARG A 432 27.56 31.70 14.46
N PHE A 433 26.82 31.56 15.57
CA PHE A 433 26.73 32.55 16.64
C PHE A 433 26.87 31.89 18.02
N PRO A 434 28.06 31.32 18.35
CA PRO A 434 28.25 30.55 19.57
C PRO A 434 28.06 31.39 20.85
N LEU A 435 28.42 32.67 20.82
CA LEU A 435 28.24 33.58 21.95
C LEU A 435 26.76 33.88 22.21
N ILE A 436 25.95 34.06 21.16
CA ILE A 436 24.51 34.32 21.30
C ILE A 436 23.79 33.04 21.74
N PHE A 437 24.21 31.89 21.22
CA PHE A 437 23.69 30.59 21.64
C PHE A 437 23.98 30.30 23.13
N ALA A 438 25.17 30.65 23.63
CA ALA A 438 25.54 30.45 25.03
C ALA A 438 24.64 31.21 26.01
N ILE A 439 24.10 32.36 25.60
CA ILE A 439 23.18 33.18 26.40
C ILE A 439 21.71 32.97 26.00
N ALA A 440 21.37 32.01 25.15
CA ALA A 440 19.98 31.75 24.77
C ALA A 440 19.20 31.12 25.93
N ALA A 441 18.05 31.71 26.29
CA ALA A 441 17.20 31.20 27.38
C ALA A 441 16.65 29.79 27.08
N ASN A 442 16.41 29.49 25.80
CA ASN A 442 15.97 28.17 25.35
C ASN A 442 16.72 27.74 24.08
N CYS A 443 17.72 26.88 24.25
CA CYS A 443 18.55 26.35 23.18
C CYS A 443 17.83 25.36 22.25
N GLU A 444 16.63 24.88 22.63
CA GLU A 444 15.83 23.92 21.86
C GLU A 444 14.54 24.57 21.30
N VAL A 445 14.44 25.91 21.33
CA VAL A 445 13.26 26.64 20.82
C VAL A 445 12.99 26.34 19.34
N LEU A 446 11.71 26.21 19.00
CA LEU A 446 11.25 25.95 17.64
C LEU A 446 11.14 27.25 16.85
N VAL A 447 11.38 27.19 15.54
CA VAL A 447 11.33 28.35 14.67
C VAL A 447 9.94 28.99 14.67
N ALA A 448 8.86 28.19 14.64
CA ALA A 448 7.50 28.72 14.71
C ALA A 448 7.22 29.51 16.00
N ALA A 449 7.87 29.16 17.11
CA ALA A 449 7.64 29.82 18.39
C ALA A 449 8.31 31.20 18.48
N VAL A 450 9.33 31.44 17.66
CA VAL A 450 10.08 32.71 17.63
C VAL A 450 9.85 33.52 16.37
N LYS A 451 9.13 32.95 15.38
CA LYS A 451 8.77 33.63 14.13
C LYS A 451 7.69 34.66 14.42
N ILE A 452 7.97 35.93 14.11
CA ILE A 452 6.99 37.01 14.07
C ILE A 452 6.93 37.53 12.64
N GLU A 453 5.72 37.57 12.07
CA GLU A 453 5.49 38.15 10.75
C GLU A 453 5.08 39.62 10.92
N GLU A 454 5.97 40.54 10.55
CA GLU A 454 5.71 41.98 10.50
C GLU A 454 5.67 42.43 9.04
N GLY A 455 4.47 42.49 8.46
CA GLY A 455 4.28 42.88 7.06
C GLY A 455 4.94 41.89 6.08
N GLN A 456 5.87 42.38 5.25
CA GLN A 456 6.67 41.52 4.34
C GLN A 456 7.97 40.99 4.97
N SER A 457 8.30 41.40 6.20
CA SER A 457 9.51 41.00 6.90
C SER A 457 9.23 39.96 7.98
N THR A 458 10.15 39.00 8.11
CA THR A 458 10.14 38.02 9.20
C THR A 458 11.12 38.46 10.28
N VAL A 459 10.62 38.67 11.50
CA VAL A 459 11.40 39.04 12.69
C VAL A 459 11.49 37.81 13.61
N TRP A 460 12.62 37.65 14.29
CA TRP A 460 12.87 36.52 15.20
C TRP A 460 12.95 37.00 16.65
N ASN A 461 11.98 36.62 17.48
CA ASN A 461 11.93 37.00 18.90
C ASN A 461 12.54 35.89 19.77
N VAL A 462 13.84 35.99 20.05
CA VAL A 462 14.56 34.99 20.86
C VAL A 462 14.95 35.59 22.20
N GLN A 463 14.57 34.92 23.29
CA GLN A 463 14.93 35.33 24.65
C GLN A 463 16.38 34.98 24.97
N LEU A 464 17.13 35.94 25.49
CA LEU A 464 18.53 35.79 25.91
C LEU A 464 18.66 36.08 27.41
N CYS A 465 19.31 35.20 28.14
CA CYS A 465 19.62 35.32 29.57
C CYS A 465 21.12 35.59 29.75
N ARG A 466 21.45 36.68 30.44
CA ARG A 466 22.83 36.96 30.84
C ARG A 466 23.13 36.15 32.10
N THR A 467 24.08 35.21 32.03
CA THR A 467 24.65 34.61 33.24
C THR A 467 25.43 35.69 33.97
N VAL A 468 24.95 36.08 35.15
CA VAL A 468 25.64 37.01 36.07
C VAL A 468 26.85 36.32 36.68
#